data_AF-A0A8S3GSX7-F1
#
_entry.id   AF-A0A8S3GSX7-F1
#
_cell.length_a   1.000
_cell.length_b   1.000
_cell.length_c   1.000
_cell.angle_alpha   90.00
_cell.angle_beta   90.00
_cell.angle_gamma   90.00
#
_symmetry.space_group_name_H-M   'P 1'
#
loop_
_entity.id
_entity.type
_entity.pdbx_description
1 polymer ?
#
loop_
_entity_poly.entity_id
_entity_poly.type
_entity_poly.pdbx_seq_one_letter_code
_entity_poly.pdbx_strand_id
1 'polypeptide(L)'
;NFILSAGVDRTTIIWDANSGHCKQQFLFHTAPALDIDWQLDTIFASCSDDMTLNIWNMSTETPVHNLQAHNEETKKWDAQRDVCQNILVQ
;
A
#
# COMPACT_ATOMS: atom_id res chain seq x y z
N ASN A 1 -9.10 -15.97 -1.84
CA ASN A 1 -9.82 -14.83 -2.43
C ASN A 1 -9.66 -13.67 -1.47
N PHE A 2 -8.74 -12.75 -1.74
CA PHE A 2 -8.41 -11.65 -0.83
C PHE A 2 -8.74 -10.31 -1.45
N ILE A 3 -9.20 -9.37 -0.63
CA ILE A 3 -9.48 -7.99 -1.02
C ILE A 3 -8.51 -7.07 -0.27
N LEU A 4 -7.98 -6.06 -0.94
CA LEU A 4 -7.23 -4.98 -0.32
C LEU A 4 -8.10 -3.75 -0.15
N SER A 5 -7.90 -3.06 0.96
CA SER A 5 -8.38 -1.71 1.16
C SER A 5 -7.30 -0.88 1.82
N ALA A 6 -7.13 0.35 1.36
CA ALA A 6 -6.32 1.36 2.02
C ALA A 6 -7.06 2.70 2.02
N GLY A 7 -6.77 3.57 2.99
CA GLY A 7 -7.51 4.83 3.07
C GLY A 7 -6.93 5.92 3.98
N VAL A 8 -7.76 6.95 4.17
CA VAL A 8 -7.43 8.19 4.89
C VAL A 8 -7.12 7.96 6.37
N ASP A 9 -7.64 6.88 6.95
CA ASP A 9 -7.33 6.45 8.31
C ASP A 9 -5.90 5.87 8.46
N ARG A 10 -5.12 5.88 7.36
CA ARG A 10 -3.74 5.39 7.25
C ARG A 10 -3.63 3.88 7.39
N THR A 11 -4.77 3.18 7.33
CA THR A 11 -4.80 1.74 7.41
C THR A 11 -4.67 1.14 6.02
N THR A 12 -4.04 -0.01 5.97
CA THR A 12 -4.11 -0.94 4.86
C THR A 12 -4.57 -2.27 5.44
N ILE A 13 -5.57 -2.92 4.84
CA ILE A 13 -6.11 -4.16 5.40
C ILE A 13 -6.42 -5.16 4.29
N ILE A 14 -6.11 -6.42 4.60
CA ILE A 14 -6.42 -7.60 3.81
C ILE A 14 -7.66 -8.27 4.40
N TRP A 15 -8.65 -8.49 3.55
CA TRP A 15 -9.88 -9.18 3.90
C TRP A 15 -9.92 -10.55 3.23
N ASP A 16 -10.34 -11.58 3.96
CA ASP A 16 -10.74 -12.84 3.36
C ASP A 16 -12.15 -12.69 2.81
N ALA A 17 -12.29 -12.70 1.47
CA ALA A 17 -13.58 -12.44 0.82
C ALA A 17 -14.59 -13.59 1.00
N ASN A 18 -14.14 -14.79 1.36
CA ASN A 18 -15.03 -15.93 1.55
C ASN A 18 -15.72 -15.87 2.91
N SER A 19 -14.97 -15.45 3.94
CA SER A 19 -15.44 -15.37 5.33
C SER A 19 -15.88 -13.97 5.76
N GLY A 20 -15.46 -12.93 5.04
CA GLY A 20 -15.70 -11.53 5.39
C GLY A 20 -14.85 -11.04 6.57
N HIS A 21 -13.92 -11.84 7.09
CA HIS A 21 -13.08 -11.47 8.21
C HIS A 21 -11.86 -10.65 7.76
N CYS A 22 -11.47 -9.69 8.60
CA CYS A 22 -10.17 -9.05 8.51
C CYS A 22 -9.10 -10.10 8.78
N LYS A 23 -8.27 -10.36 7.76
CA LYS A 23 -7.13 -11.27 7.89
C LYS A 23 -5.95 -10.57 8.54
N GLN A 24 -5.69 -9.34 8.11
CA GLN A 24 -4.52 -8.58 8.57
C GLN A 24 -4.72 -7.08 8.35
N GLN A 25 -4.23 -6.27 9.28
CA GLN A 25 -4.26 -4.82 9.22
C GLN A 25 -2.86 -4.25 9.46
N PHE A 26 -2.49 -3.29 8.63
CA PHE A 26 -1.21 -2.61 8.64
C PHE A 26 -1.44 -1.12 8.94
N LEU A 27 -0.69 -0.60 9.91
CA LEU A 27 -0.74 0.80 10.34
C LEU A 27 0.68 1.37 10.36
N PHE A 28 1.28 1.47 9.17
CA PHE A 28 2.67 1.91 9.02
C PHE A 28 2.78 3.29 8.38
N HIS A 29 1.85 3.65 7.51
CA HIS A 29 1.81 4.97 6.93
C HIS A 29 1.53 6.04 7.99
N THR A 30 2.24 7.15 7.91
CA THR A 30 2.09 8.29 8.83
C THR A 30 1.11 9.34 8.30
N ALA A 31 0.71 9.21 7.03
CA ALA A 31 -0.30 10.01 6.35
C ALA A 31 -1.28 9.10 5.57
N PRO A 32 -2.37 9.65 4.99
CA PRO A 32 -3.33 8.89 4.19
C PRO A 32 -2.68 8.01 3.12
N ALA A 33 -3.14 6.76 3.05
CA ALA A 33 -2.82 5.92 1.89
C ALA A 33 -3.64 6.40 0.69
N LEU A 34 -2.95 6.62 -0.43
CA LEU A 34 -3.51 7.20 -1.65
C LEU A 34 -3.90 6.13 -2.67
N ASP A 35 -3.12 5.06 -2.73
CA ASP A 35 -3.30 3.96 -3.67
C ASP A 35 -2.79 2.65 -3.08
N ILE A 36 -3.32 1.54 -3.58
CA ILE A 36 -2.94 0.20 -3.21
C ILE A 36 -3.21 -0.77 -4.35
N ASP A 37 -2.23 -1.62 -4.67
CA ASP A 37 -2.44 -2.66 -5.67
C ASP A 37 -1.63 -3.93 -5.43
N TRP A 38 -2.17 -5.04 -5.93
CA TRP A 38 -1.52 -6.35 -5.93
C TRP A 38 -0.46 -6.43 -7.02
N GLN A 39 0.69 -7.01 -6.66
CA GLN A 39 1.69 -7.46 -7.63
C GLN A 39 1.53 -8.94 -7.95
N LEU A 40 1.34 -9.73 -6.88
CA LEU A 40 1.21 -11.19 -6.88
C LEU A 40 0.20 -11.59 -5.81
N ASP A 41 -0.16 -12.87 -5.75
CA ASP A 41 -1.13 -13.40 -4.78
C ASP A 41 -0.85 -13.05 -3.31
N THR A 42 0.43 -12.78 -2.99
CA THR A 42 0.86 -12.50 -1.62
C THR A 42 1.64 -11.20 -1.46
N ILE A 43 1.90 -10.48 -2.55
CA ILE A 43 2.71 -9.26 -2.56
C ILE A 43 1.90 -8.12 -3.13
N PHE A 44 1.93 -6.98 -2.45
CA PHE A 44 1.21 -5.77 -2.85
C PHE A 44 2.00 -4.52 -2.45
N ALA A 45 1.68 -3.40 -3.08
CA ALA A 45 2.26 -2.10 -2.77
C ALA A 45 1.19 -1.14 -2.25
N SER A 46 1.57 -0.27 -1.32
CA SER A 46 0.75 0.88 -0.90
C SER A 46 1.58 2.16 -0.98
N CYS A 47 1.00 3.26 -1.43
CA CYS A 47 1.64 4.58 -1.43
C CYS A 47 0.83 5.58 -0.62
N SER A 48 1.50 6.60 -0.10
CA SER A 48 0.93 7.54 0.86
C SER A 48 1.44 8.96 0.66
N ASP A 49 0.65 9.91 1.16
CA ASP A 49 1.04 11.33 1.29
C ASP A 49 2.25 11.53 2.21
N ASP A 50 2.68 10.51 2.96
CA ASP A 50 3.90 10.53 3.77
C ASP A 50 5.19 10.41 2.96
N MET A 51 5.08 10.48 1.62
CA MET A 51 6.18 10.38 0.67
C MET A 51 6.85 9.00 0.62
N THR A 52 6.20 7.98 1.18
CA THR A 52 6.69 6.60 1.14
C THR A 52 5.79 5.69 0.32
N LEU A 53 6.43 4.66 -0.25
CA LEU A 53 5.80 3.49 -0.82
C LEU A 53 6.27 2.26 -0.05
N ASN A 54 5.32 1.46 0.40
CA ASN A 54 5.61 0.22 1.12
C ASN A 54 5.29 -0.99 0.25
N ILE A 55 6.23 -1.92 0.17
CA ILE A 55 6.02 -3.25 -0.41
C ILE A 55 5.76 -4.23 0.73
N TRP A 56 4.68 -5.00 0.59
CA TRP A 56 4.17 -5.89 1.62
C TRP A 56 4.20 -7.34 1.17
N ASN A 57 4.33 -8.25 2.13
CA ASN A 57 4.06 -9.66 1.94
C ASN A 57 3.03 -10.11 2.98
N MET A 58 1.99 -10.85 2.56
CA MET A 58 0.96 -11.37 3.48
C MET A 58 1.49 -12.29 4.60
N SER A 59 2.74 -12.73 4.50
CA SER A 59 3.41 -13.58 5.49
C SER A 59 4.15 -12.77 6.55
N THR A 60 4.24 -11.44 6.39
CA THR A 60 4.97 -10.55 7.30
C THR A 60 4.03 -9.51 7.90
N GLU A 61 4.32 -9.07 9.13
CA GLU A 61 3.56 -8.00 9.80
C GLU A 61 4.07 -6.60 9.47
N THR A 62 5.29 -6.51 8.94
CA THR A 62 5.96 -5.27 8.55
C THR A 62 6.19 -5.22 7.03
N PRO A 63 6.39 -4.02 6.45
CA PRO A 63 6.80 -3.89 5.06
C PRO A 63 8.10 -4.67 4.80
N VAL A 64 8.17 -5.34 3.65
CA VAL A 64 9.40 -5.95 3.14
C VAL A 64 10.35 -4.85 2.65
N HIS A 65 9.78 -3.82 2.03
CA HIS A 65 10.51 -2.61 1.64
C HIS A 65 9.71 -1.36 1.99
N ASN A 66 10.42 -0.35 2.47
CA ASN A 66 9.93 1.02 2.59
C ASN A 66 10.80 1.86 1.64
N LEU A 67 10.18 2.39 0.59
CA LEU A 67 10.82 3.17 -0.45
C LEU A 67 10.41 4.63 -0.28
N GLN A 68 11.40 5.51 -0.14
CA GLN A 68 11.17 6.94 -0.13
C GLN A 68 11.14 7.43 -1.58
N ALA A 69 9.99 7.86 -2.05
CA ALA A 69 9.81 8.19 -3.46
C ALA A 69 10.13 9.67 -3.79
N HIS A 70 10.25 10.54 -2.78
CA HIS A 70 10.53 11.97 -2.97
C HIS A 70 11.73 12.48 -2.16
N ASN A 71 12.58 13.27 -2.85
CA ASN A 71 13.48 14.25 -2.26
C ASN A 71 12.79 15.64 -2.29
N GLU A 72 13.04 16.46 -1.27
CA GLU A 72 12.25 17.62 -0.80
C GLU A 72 11.79 18.68 -1.84
N GLU A 73 12.27 18.66 -3.08
CA GLU A 73 12.02 19.70 -4.08
C GLU A 73 10.73 19.52 -4.90
N THR A 74 10.11 18.34 -4.92
CA THR A 74 8.87 18.08 -5.70
C THR A 74 7.73 17.67 -4.78
N LYS A 75 7.02 18.67 -4.25
CA LYS A 75 5.98 18.54 -3.21
C LYS A 75 4.65 17.92 -3.65
N LYS A 76 4.61 17.02 -4.62
CA LYS A 76 3.40 16.27 -4.93
C LYS A 76 3.73 15.03 -5.74
N TRP A 77 3.33 13.88 -5.22
CA TRP A 77 2.86 12.82 -6.10
C TRP A 77 1.85 13.46 -7.05
N ASP A 78 2.04 13.33 -8.37
CA ASP A 78 0.90 13.52 -9.27
C ASP A 78 -0.08 12.42 -8.87
N ALA A 79 -1.22 12.80 -8.30
CA ALA A 79 -2.25 11.86 -7.86
C ALA A 79 -2.96 11.25 -9.08
N GLN A 80 -2.18 10.80 -10.07
CA GLN A 80 -2.64 9.91 -11.09
C GLN A 80 -3.08 8.62 -10.41
N ARG A 81 -4.19 8.07 -10.90
CA ARG A 81 -4.59 6.71 -10.56
C ARG A 81 -3.45 5.76 -10.94
N ASP A 82 -3.30 4.68 -10.21
CA ASP A 82 -2.42 3.56 -10.56
C ASP A 82 -0.91 3.82 -10.31
N VAL A 83 -0.56 4.63 -9.30
CA VAL A 83 0.83 4.82 -8.86
C VAL A 83 1.44 3.49 -8.44
N CYS A 84 0.68 2.68 -7.69
CA CYS A 84 1.14 1.37 -7.28
C CYS A 84 1.31 0.45 -8.49
N GLN A 85 0.42 0.45 -9.49
CA GLN A 85 0.61 -0.35 -10.71
C GLN A 85 1.88 0.01 -11.45
N ASN A 86 2.12 1.29 -11.70
CA ASN A 86 3.26 1.76 -12.49
C ASN A 86 4.62 1.38 -11.88
N ILE A 87 4.65 1.13 -10.57
CA ILE A 87 5.84 0.71 -9.83
C ILE A 87 5.95 -0.81 -9.77
N LEU A 88 4.82 -1.52 -9.69
CA LEU A 88 4.79 -2.98 -9.65
C LEU A 88 5.13 -3.65 -10.99
N VAL A 89 5.04 -2.92 -12.10
CA VAL A 89 5.35 -3.39 -13.48
C VAL A 89 6.76 -3.04 -13.98
N GLN A 90 7.59 -2.37 -13.17
CA GLN A 90 9.01 -2.11 -13.48
C GLN A 90 9.92 -3.18 -12.88
#